data_AF-G1S164-F1
#
_entry.id   AF-G1S164-F1
#
_cell.length_a   1.000
_cell.length_b   1.000
_cell.length_c   1.000
_cell.angle_alpha   90.00
_cell.angle_beta   90.00
_cell.angle_gamma   90.00
#
_symmetry.space_group_name_H-M   'P 1'
#
loop_
_entity.id
_entity.type
_entity.pdbx_description
1 polymer ?
#
loop_
_entity_poly.entity_id
_entity_poly.type
_entity_poly.pdbx_seq_one_letter_code
_entity_poly.pdbx_strand_id
1 'polypeptide(L)'
;MEPEFLYDLLQLPKGVEPPAEEELSQGGKKKYLPPTSRKDPKFEELQKVLMEWINATLLPEHIVVRSLEEDMFDGLILHHLFQRLAALKLEAEDIALTATSQKHKLTVVLEAVNRSLQLEERQAKWSVETIFNKDLLSTLHLLVALAKRFQPDLSLPTNVQVEVITIE
;
A
#
# COMPACT_ATOMS: atom_id res chain seq x y z
N MET A 1 49.61 -7.73 12.21
CA MET A 1 48.74 -8.90 12.10
C MET A 1 47.60 -8.67 13.06
N GLU A 2 46.38 -8.77 12.54
CA GLU A 2 45.05 -8.53 13.14
C GLU A 2 44.78 -9.33 14.44
N PRO A 3 43.65 -9.08 15.14
CA PRO A 3 43.54 -8.93 16.59
C PRO A 3 42.94 -10.15 17.30
N GLU A 4 43.21 -10.31 18.60
CA GLU A 4 42.64 -11.36 19.45
C GLU A 4 41.83 -10.81 20.62
N PHE A 5 40.60 -10.35 20.38
CA PHE A 5 39.65 -10.09 21.48
C PHE A 5 38.20 -10.47 21.13
N LEU A 6 37.98 -11.54 20.34
CA LEU A 6 36.63 -12.01 20.00
C LEU A 6 36.43 -13.55 20.04
N TYR A 7 37.28 -14.31 20.74
CA TYR A 7 37.16 -15.78 20.78
C TYR A 7 36.38 -16.38 21.96
N ASP A 8 35.72 -15.57 22.81
CA ASP A 8 35.02 -16.09 23.99
C ASP A 8 33.50 -16.24 23.86
N LEU A 9 32.94 -16.28 22.64
CA LEU A 9 31.49 -16.46 22.44
C LEU A 9 31.09 -17.68 21.59
N LEU A 10 31.97 -18.67 21.43
CA LEU A 10 31.65 -19.96 20.80
C LEU A 10 31.30 -21.08 21.80
N GLN A 11 30.69 -20.75 22.95
CA GLN A 11 29.99 -21.76 23.75
C GLN A 11 28.49 -21.66 23.53
N LEU A 12 28.03 -22.36 22.50
CA LEU A 12 26.63 -22.75 22.31
C LEU A 12 26.19 -23.62 23.50
N PRO A 13 25.16 -23.23 24.28
CA PRO A 13 24.41 -24.20 25.06
C PRO A 13 23.48 -24.95 24.09
N LYS A 14 23.62 -26.27 24.06
CA LYS A 14 22.69 -27.20 23.42
C LYS A 14 21.27 -26.96 23.97
N GLY A 15 20.31 -26.68 23.07
CA GLY A 15 18.89 -26.77 23.40
C GLY A 15 18.05 -25.54 23.06
N VAL A 16 18.17 -24.99 21.85
CA VAL A 16 17.19 -24.01 21.35
C VAL A 16 16.59 -24.60 20.08
N GLU A 17 15.35 -25.08 20.20
CA GLU A 17 14.48 -25.38 19.07
C GLU A 17 14.39 -24.14 18.17
N PRO A 18 14.28 -24.30 16.83
CA PRO A 18 14.09 -23.16 15.94
C PRO A 18 12.89 -22.33 16.41
N PRO A 19 12.93 -21.00 16.27
CA PRO A 19 11.85 -20.15 16.75
C PRO A 19 10.56 -20.63 16.10
N ALA A 20 9.59 -20.88 16.99
CA ALA A 20 8.25 -21.35 16.69
C ALA A 20 7.78 -20.76 15.38
N GLU A 21 7.36 -21.66 14.48
CA GLU A 21 6.44 -21.37 13.41
C GLU A 21 5.42 -20.37 13.97
N GLU A 22 5.54 -19.10 13.57
CA GLU A 22 4.50 -18.12 13.83
C GLU A 22 3.25 -18.76 13.27
N GLU A 23 2.36 -19.19 14.17
CA GLU A 23 1.07 -19.76 13.83
C GLU A 23 0.43 -18.81 12.83
N LEU A 24 0.49 -19.23 11.57
CA LEU A 24 -0.06 -18.54 10.42
C LEU A 24 -1.56 -18.44 10.71
N SER A 25 -1.94 -17.30 11.30
CA SER A 25 -3.32 -16.93 11.49
C SER A 25 -4.00 -17.05 10.14
N GLN A 26 -5.00 -17.93 10.15
CA GLN A 26 -5.57 -18.61 9.00
C GLN A 26 -5.95 -17.64 7.86
N GLY A 27 -5.54 -17.97 6.63
CA GLY A 27 -6.33 -17.62 5.44
C GLY A 27 -6.15 -16.24 4.82
N GLY A 28 -5.01 -15.56 5.01
CA GLY A 28 -4.69 -14.35 4.24
C GLY A 28 -4.35 -14.69 2.79
N LYS A 29 -5.35 -14.79 1.90
CA LYS A 29 -5.15 -14.96 0.45
C LYS A 29 -4.31 -13.80 -0.10
N LYS A 30 -2.99 -13.96 -0.20
CA LYS A 30 -2.11 -13.00 -0.88
C LYS A 30 -2.34 -13.14 -2.37
N LYS A 31 -2.88 -12.09 -2.99
CA LYS A 31 -3.07 -12.00 -4.44
C LYS A 31 -1.74 -11.62 -5.07
N TYR A 32 -0.99 -12.59 -5.57
CA TYR A 32 0.26 -12.31 -6.25
C TYR A 32 0.00 -11.91 -7.69
N LEU A 33 0.52 -10.75 -8.09
CA LEU A 33 0.60 -10.38 -9.51
C LEU A 33 1.73 -11.20 -10.13
N PRO A 34 1.45 -12.10 -11.09
CA PRO A 34 2.50 -12.81 -11.79
C PRO A 34 3.40 -11.81 -12.53
N PRO A 35 4.71 -12.10 -12.66
CA PRO A 35 5.65 -11.21 -13.34
C PRO A 35 5.30 -10.95 -14.81
N THR A 36 4.48 -11.80 -15.43
CA THR A 36 3.93 -11.60 -16.78
C THR A 36 2.91 -10.47 -16.83
N SER A 37 2.01 -10.37 -15.84
CA SER A 37 1.05 -9.26 -15.72
C SER A 37 1.71 -7.94 -15.33
N ARG A 38 2.78 -7.98 -14.53
CA ARG A 38 3.56 -6.78 -14.19
C ARG A 38 4.21 -6.12 -15.42
N LYS A 39 4.52 -6.90 -16.45
CA LYS A 39 5.12 -6.44 -17.72
C LYS A 39 4.11 -6.10 -18.81
N ASP A 40 2.81 -6.12 -18.50
CA ASP A 40 1.80 -5.67 -19.46
C ASP A 40 1.98 -4.14 -19.67
N PRO A 41 2.22 -3.67 -20.90
CA PRO A 41 2.42 -2.25 -21.19
C PRO A 41 1.29 -1.36 -20.68
N LYS A 42 0.04 -1.85 -20.67
CA LYS A 42 -1.12 -1.10 -20.18
C LYS A 42 -1.14 -1.02 -18.66
N PHE A 43 -0.63 -2.03 -17.98
CA PHE A 43 -0.51 -2.04 -16.52
C PHE A 43 0.59 -1.09 -16.03
N GLU A 44 1.71 -1.04 -16.76
CA GLU A 44 2.76 -0.04 -16.53
C GLU A 44 2.27 1.38 -16.82
N GLU A 45 1.54 1.57 -17.93
CA GLU A 45 0.91 2.85 -18.27
C GLU A 45 -0.08 3.31 -17.19
N LEU A 46 -0.92 2.40 -16.67
CA LEU A 46 -1.84 2.72 -15.59
C LEU A 46 -1.10 3.24 -14.35
N GLN A 47 -0.06 2.53 -13.92
CA GLN A 47 0.75 2.95 -12.78
C GLN A 47 1.38 4.33 -13.02
N LYS A 48 1.91 4.55 -14.22
CA LYS A 48 2.52 5.82 -14.60
C LYS A 48 1.52 6.97 -14.58
N VAL A 49 0.35 6.82 -15.21
CA VAL A 49 -0.69 7.85 -15.24
C VAL A 49 -1.18 8.20 -13.83
N LEU A 50 -1.39 7.19 -12.98
CA LEU A 50 -1.79 7.42 -11.59
C LEU A 50 -0.69 8.14 -10.80
N MET A 51 0.57 7.75 -10.98
CA MET A 51 1.70 8.40 -10.30
C MET A 51 1.86 9.85 -10.74
N GLU A 52 1.78 10.14 -12.05
CA GLU A 52 1.82 11.51 -12.60
C GLU A 52 0.66 12.35 -12.06
N TRP A 53 -0.54 11.78 -12.01
CA TRP A 53 -1.72 12.44 -11.45
C TRP A 53 -1.55 12.78 -9.96
N ILE A 54 -1.09 11.82 -9.14
CA ILE A 54 -0.89 12.04 -7.71
C ILE A 54 0.19 13.09 -7.49
N ASN A 55 1.31 13.01 -8.22
CA ASN A 55 2.40 13.99 -8.14
C ASN A 55 1.94 15.40 -8.54
N ALA A 56 1.12 15.52 -9.59
CA ALA A 56 0.55 16.81 -9.97
C ALA A 56 -0.41 17.36 -8.90
N THR A 57 -1.21 16.49 -8.28
CA THR A 57 -2.17 16.86 -7.23
C THR A 57 -1.47 17.31 -5.95
N LEU A 58 -0.36 16.65 -5.59
CA LEU A 58 0.39 16.90 -4.35
C LEU A 58 1.59 17.84 -4.54
N LEU A 59 1.84 18.32 -5.76
CA LEU A 59 2.91 19.27 -6.06
C LEU A 59 2.94 20.49 -5.12
N PRO A 60 1.81 21.12 -4.74
CA PRO A 60 1.84 22.29 -3.86
C PRO A 60 2.20 21.94 -2.39
N GLU A 61 2.29 20.66 -2.04
CA GLU A 61 2.80 20.18 -0.75
C GLU A 61 4.24 19.67 -0.84
N HIS A 62 4.86 19.76 -2.03
CA HIS A 62 6.20 19.26 -2.31
C HIS A 62 6.37 17.74 -2.05
N ILE A 63 5.27 16.97 -2.16
CA ILE A 63 5.31 15.51 -2.04
C ILE A 63 5.54 14.90 -3.43
N VAL A 64 6.47 13.94 -3.50
CA VAL A 64 6.79 13.21 -4.73
C VAL A 64 6.71 11.71 -4.47
N VAL A 65 5.77 11.07 -5.15
CA VAL A 65 5.59 9.61 -5.23
C VAL A 65 6.53 9.04 -6.29
N ARG A 66 7.25 7.99 -5.91
CA ARG A 66 8.13 7.20 -6.77
C ARG A 66 7.63 5.77 -6.96
N SER A 67 6.86 5.24 -6.02
CA SER A 67 6.28 3.91 -6.10
C SER A 67 4.92 3.88 -5.38
N LEU A 68 3.89 3.43 -6.10
CA LEU A 68 2.54 3.35 -5.54
C LEU A 68 2.46 2.33 -4.40
N GLU A 69 3.21 1.23 -4.43
CA GLU A 69 3.18 0.23 -3.35
C GLU A 69 4.02 0.65 -2.13
N GLU A 70 5.16 1.30 -2.36
CA GLU A 70 6.10 1.68 -1.29
C GLU A 70 5.75 3.00 -0.61
N ASP A 71 5.05 3.91 -1.29
CA ASP A 71 4.77 5.23 -0.74
C ASP A 71 3.33 5.36 -0.18
N MET A 72 2.44 4.39 -0.39
CA MET A 72 1.04 4.45 0.07
C MET A 72 0.78 3.66 1.36
N PHE A 73 1.69 2.77 1.75
CA PHE A 73 1.44 1.75 2.78
C PHE A 73 1.31 2.29 4.21
N ASP A 74 1.88 3.46 4.50
CA ASP A 74 1.82 4.08 5.83
C ASP A 74 0.61 5.02 5.99
N GLY A 75 -0.14 5.23 4.90
CA GLY A 75 -1.32 6.09 4.83
C GLY A 75 -1.00 7.59 4.76
N LEU A 76 0.26 8.01 4.74
CA LEU A 76 0.63 9.43 4.68
C LEU A 76 0.23 10.06 3.35
N ILE A 77 0.66 9.47 2.23
CA ILE A 77 0.34 10.02 0.92
C ILE A 77 -1.16 9.94 0.63
N LEU A 78 -1.81 8.84 1.03
CA LEU A 78 -3.26 8.69 0.89
C LEU A 78 -4.03 9.77 1.66
N HIS A 79 -3.57 10.12 2.87
CA HIS A 79 -4.13 11.22 3.66
C HIS A 79 -4.06 12.53 2.89
N HIS A 80 -2.86 12.95 2.46
CA HIS A 80 -2.67 14.23 1.76
C HIS A 80 -3.46 14.27 0.44
N LEU A 81 -3.42 13.17 -0.31
CA LEU A 81 -4.17 13.03 -1.56
C LEU A 81 -5.67 13.21 -1.31
N PHE A 82 -6.23 12.49 -0.34
CA PHE A 82 -7.66 12.58 -0.07
C PHE A 82 -8.07 13.96 0.46
N GLN A 83 -7.27 14.57 1.36
CA GLN A 83 -7.54 15.93 1.84
C GLN A 83 -7.60 16.94 0.69
N ARG A 84 -6.68 16.84 -0.27
CA ARG A 84 -6.65 17.67 -1.48
C ARG A 84 -7.87 17.45 -2.36
N LEU A 85 -8.22 16.20 -2.63
CA LEU A 85 -9.32 15.85 -3.53
C LEU A 85 -10.68 16.20 -2.94
N ALA A 86 -10.89 15.94 -1.65
CA ALA A 86 -12.15 16.20 -0.97
C ALA A 86 -12.29 17.65 -0.48
N ALA A 87 -11.20 18.43 -0.48
CA ALA A 87 -11.13 19.73 0.20
C ALA A 87 -11.59 19.66 1.67
N LEU A 88 -11.33 18.52 2.33
CA LEU A 88 -11.69 18.25 3.72
C LEU A 88 -10.44 18.04 4.56
N LYS A 89 -10.48 18.50 5.82
CA LYS A 89 -9.46 18.15 6.81
C LYS A 89 -9.79 16.78 7.42
N LEU A 90 -8.91 15.83 7.19
CA LEU A 90 -8.81 14.59 7.97
C LEU A 90 -8.09 14.87 9.29
N GLU A 91 -8.75 14.54 10.40
CA GLU A 91 -8.16 14.51 11.75
C GLU A 91 -7.40 13.18 11.93
N ALA A 92 -6.24 13.04 11.30
CA ALA A 92 -5.36 11.89 11.52
C ALA A 92 -3.97 12.39 11.93
N GLU A 93 -3.26 11.62 12.77
CA GLU A 93 -1.91 11.97 13.20
C GLU A 93 -0.98 12.21 11.99
N ASP A 94 -0.27 13.33 12.00
CA ASP A 94 0.63 13.69 10.91
C ASP A 94 1.81 12.71 10.79
N ILE A 95 2.29 12.16 11.92
CA ILE A 95 3.45 11.26 11.97
C ILE A 95 3.05 9.92 12.59
N ALA A 96 3.14 8.86 11.80
CA ALA A 96 2.93 7.48 12.24
C ALA A 96 4.24 6.67 12.17
N LEU A 97 4.97 6.60 13.30
CA LEU A 97 6.29 5.92 13.36
C LEU A 97 6.22 4.42 13.66
N THR A 98 5.07 3.90 14.10
CA THR A 98 4.91 2.50 14.48
C THR A 98 3.95 1.80 13.55
N ALA A 99 4.09 0.48 13.35
CA ALA A 99 3.14 -0.29 12.56
C ALA A 99 1.69 -0.11 13.06
N THR A 100 1.50 0.01 14.37
CA THR A 100 0.18 0.25 14.97
C THR A 100 -0.38 1.62 14.59
N SER A 101 0.43 2.69 14.69
CA SER A 101 -0.03 4.04 14.32
C SER A 101 -0.22 4.20 12.81
N GLN A 102 0.58 3.52 11.99
CA GLN A 102 0.41 3.49 10.53
C GLN A 102 -0.89 2.79 10.13
N LYS A 103 -1.18 1.62 10.73
CA LYS A 103 -2.46 0.94 10.54
C LYS A 103 -3.63 1.79 11.00
N HIS A 104 -3.51 2.47 12.14
CA HIS A 104 -4.55 3.37 12.61
C HIS A 104 -4.79 4.54 11.64
N LYS A 105 -3.72 5.17 11.13
CA LYS A 105 -3.80 6.22 10.11
C LYS A 105 -4.51 5.72 8.85
N LEU A 106 -4.11 4.55 8.34
CA LEU A 106 -4.78 3.91 7.23
C LEU A 106 -6.27 3.66 7.50
N THR A 107 -6.64 3.18 8.69
CA THR A 107 -8.05 2.99 9.06
C THR A 107 -8.83 4.29 8.91
N VAL A 108 -8.36 5.37 9.52
CA VAL A 108 -9.03 6.68 9.47
C VAL A 108 -9.16 7.18 8.03
N VAL A 109 -8.08 7.11 7.25
CA VAL A 109 -8.07 7.56 5.85
C VAL A 109 -8.99 6.72 4.98
N LEU A 110 -8.90 5.39 5.06
CA LEU A 110 -9.70 4.48 4.23
C LEU A 110 -11.19 4.53 4.59
N GLU A 111 -11.56 4.70 5.86
CA GLU A 111 -12.95 4.95 6.25
C GLU A 111 -13.51 6.21 5.59
N ALA A 112 -12.76 7.31 5.62
CA ALA A 112 -13.18 8.56 4.99
C ALA A 112 -13.31 8.42 3.46
N VAL A 113 -12.34 7.74 2.83
CA VAL A 113 -12.38 7.44 1.39
C VAL A 113 -13.60 6.60 1.04
N ASN A 114 -13.85 5.50 1.76
CA ASN A 114 -14.97 4.60 1.49
C ASN A 114 -16.32 5.32 1.61
N ARG A 115 -16.49 6.18 2.63
CA ARG A 115 -17.66 7.05 2.78
C ARG A 115 -17.83 7.99 1.58
N SER A 116 -16.75 8.61 1.12
CA SER A 116 -16.79 9.54 -0.03
C SER A 116 -17.06 8.84 -1.37
N LEU A 117 -16.64 7.60 -1.50
CA LEU A 117 -16.91 6.75 -2.67
C LEU A 117 -18.31 6.12 -2.62
N GLN A 118 -19.04 6.27 -1.51
CA GLN A 118 -20.34 5.63 -1.26
C GLN A 118 -20.28 4.10 -1.43
N LEU A 119 -19.14 3.51 -1.10
CA LEU A 119 -18.94 2.07 -1.19
C LEU A 119 -19.35 1.41 0.12
N GLU A 120 -20.15 0.35 0.03
CA GLU A 120 -20.28 -0.59 1.16
C GLU A 120 -18.94 -1.33 1.33
N GLU A 121 -18.53 -1.59 2.57
CA GLU A 121 -17.23 -2.23 2.89
C GLU A 121 -17.00 -3.55 2.14
N ARG A 122 -18.07 -4.30 1.84
CA ARG A 122 -17.99 -5.57 1.09
C ARG A 122 -17.68 -5.41 -0.40
N GLN A 123 -17.81 -4.20 -0.94
CA GLN A 123 -17.56 -3.89 -2.35
C GLN A 123 -16.15 -3.35 -2.58
N ALA A 124 -15.47 -2.88 -1.52
CA ALA A 124 -14.11 -2.39 -1.60
C ALA A 124 -13.14 -3.54 -1.91
N LYS A 125 -12.26 -3.33 -2.89
CA LYS A 125 -11.20 -4.29 -3.27
C LYS A 125 -9.90 -4.07 -2.49
N TRP A 126 -9.95 -3.25 -1.44
CA TRP A 126 -8.82 -2.88 -0.59
C TRP A 126 -9.24 -2.95 0.88
N SER A 127 -8.28 -3.19 1.75
CA SER A 127 -8.40 -3.09 3.21
C SER A 127 -7.14 -2.44 3.79
N VAL A 128 -7.19 -2.07 5.07
CA VAL A 128 -6.02 -1.59 5.81
C VAL A 128 -4.88 -2.60 5.69
N GLU A 129 -5.17 -3.89 5.83
CA GLU A 129 -4.15 -4.95 5.74
C GLU A 129 -3.54 -5.06 4.35
N THR A 130 -4.33 -5.00 3.28
CA THR A 130 -3.77 -5.12 1.92
C THR A 130 -2.88 -3.92 1.58
N ILE A 131 -3.31 -2.71 1.93
CA ILE A 131 -2.53 -1.50 1.68
C ILE A 131 -1.25 -1.48 2.54
N PHE A 132 -1.37 -1.80 3.83
CA PHE A 132 -0.22 -1.87 4.73
C PHE A 132 0.81 -2.93 4.31
N ASN A 133 0.36 -4.05 3.76
CA ASN A 133 1.21 -5.10 3.21
C ASN A 133 1.70 -4.83 1.78
N LYS A 134 1.53 -3.60 1.27
CA LYS A 134 2.01 -3.17 -0.05
C LYS A 134 1.42 -3.97 -1.21
N ASP A 135 0.16 -4.39 -1.09
CA ASP A 135 -0.55 -5.06 -2.18
C ASP A 135 -0.85 -4.06 -3.31
N LEU A 136 -0.02 -4.09 -4.35
CA LEU A 136 -0.11 -3.17 -5.48
C LEU A 136 -1.49 -3.18 -6.15
N LEU A 137 -2.15 -4.34 -6.26
CA LEU A 137 -3.44 -4.44 -6.92
C LEU A 137 -4.54 -3.72 -6.11
N SER A 138 -4.54 -3.90 -4.80
CA SER A 138 -5.44 -3.22 -3.87
C SER A 138 -5.19 -1.71 -3.89
N THR A 139 -3.93 -1.29 -3.88
CA THR A 139 -3.54 0.11 -4.02
C THR A 139 -4.00 0.71 -5.34
N LEU A 140 -3.82 0.02 -6.46
CA LEU A 140 -4.29 0.47 -7.77
C LEU A 140 -5.82 0.56 -7.84
N HIS A 141 -6.54 -0.41 -7.29
CA HIS A 141 -8.00 -0.34 -7.22
C HIS A 141 -8.50 0.87 -6.45
N LEU A 142 -7.88 1.17 -5.30
CA LEU A 142 -8.16 2.35 -4.50
C LEU A 142 -7.90 3.64 -5.30
N LEU A 143 -6.71 3.77 -5.88
CA LEU A 143 -6.32 4.97 -6.62
C LEU A 143 -7.16 5.20 -7.88
N VAL A 144 -7.52 4.13 -8.61
CA VAL A 144 -8.44 4.21 -9.75
C VAL A 144 -9.83 4.67 -9.30
N ALA A 145 -10.33 4.17 -8.16
CA ALA A 145 -11.62 4.60 -7.64
C ALA A 145 -11.62 6.09 -7.26
N LEU A 146 -10.55 6.56 -6.61
CA LEU A 146 -10.34 7.97 -6.29
C LEU A 146 -10.26 8.83 -7.57
N ALA A 147 -9.44 8.44 -8.53
CA ALA A 147 -9.30 9.15 -9.80
C ALA A 147 -10.64 9.26 -10.53
N LYS A 148 -11.40 8.18 -10.65
CA LYS A 148 -12.73 8.20 -11.30
C LYS A 148 -13.73 9.10 -10.58
N ARG A 149 -13.64 9.20 -9.25
CA ARG A 149 -14.55 10.02 -8.45
C ARG A 149 -14.23 11.51 -8.53
N PHE A 150 -12.95 11.87 -8.43
CA PHE A 150 -12.51 13.25 -8.25
C PHE A 150 -11.89 13.88 -9.51
N GLN A 151 -11.45 13.07 -10.47
CA GLN A 151 -10.95 13.53 -11.76
C GLN A 151 -11.46 12.62 -12.89
N PRO A 152 -12.77 12.68 -13.21
CA PRO A 152 -13.39 11.83 -14.22
C PRO A 152 -12.79 12.02 -15.63
N ASP A 153 -12.18 13.18 -15.89
CA ASP A 153 -11.52 13.51 -17.15
C ASP A 153 -10.08 12.93 -17.26
N LEU A 154 -9.57 12.27 -16.21
CA LEU A 154 -8.26 11.62 -16.26
C LEU A 154 -8.29 10.47 -17.28
N SER A 155 -7.38 10.51 -18.24
CA SER A 155 -7.24 9.48 -19.28
C SER A 155 -6.60 8.22 -18.72
N LEU A 156 -7.41 7.39 -18.06
CA LEU A 156 -6.98 6.06 -17.59
C LEU A 156 -7.03 5.06 -18.75
N PRO A 157 -6.03 4.16 -18.89
CA PRO A 157 -6.05 3.13 -19.92
C PRO A 157 -7.26 2.20 -19.75
N THR A 158 -8.01 1.99 -20.83
CA THR A 158 -9.18 1.10 -20.84
C THR A 158 -8.80 -0.38 -20.88
N ASN A 159 -9.60 -1.22 -20.24
CA ASN A 159 -9.49 -2.70 -20.26
C ASN A 159 -8.15 -3.25 -19.74
N VAL A 160 -7.58 -2.64 -18.70
CA VAL A 160 -6.48 -3.26 -17.95
C VAL A 160 -7.03 -4.48 -17.21
N GLN A 161 -6.78 -5.68 -17.75
CA GLN A 161 -7.07 -6.94 -17.08
C GLN A 161 -5.75 -7.49 -16.56
N VAL A 162 -5.72 -7.82 -15.27
CA VAL A 162 -4.55 -8.43 -14.63
C VAL A 162 -4.93 -9.86 -14.25
N GLU A 163 -4.14 -10.84 -14.70
CA GLU A 163 -4.24 -12.19 -14.16
C GLU A 163 -3.77 -12.16 -12.71
N VAL A 164 -4.61 -12.59 -11.78
CA VAL A 164 -4.26 -12.68 -10.35
C VAL A 164 -4.08 -14.15 -10.02
N ILE A 165 -2.88 -14.55 -9.62
CA ILE A 165 -2.66 -15.89 -9.08
C ILE A 165 -3.06 -15.85 -7.60
N THR A 166 -4.08 -16.64 -7.25
CA THR A 166 -4.41 -16.93 -5.86
C THR A 166 -3.67 -18.22 -5.51
N ILE A 167 -2.72 -18.16 -4.58
CA ILE A 167 -2.08 -19.36 -4.02
C ILE A 167 -2.91 -19.76 -2.80
N GLU A 168 -3.42 -20.99 -2.80
CA GLU A 168 -4.12 -21.62 -1.67
C GLU A 168 -3.15 -22.25 -0.67
#